data_AF-A0A5D2LT24-F1
#
_entry.id   AF-A0A5D2LT24-F1
#
_cell.length_a   1.000
_cell.length_b   1.000
_cell.length_c   1.000
_cell.angle_alpha   90.00
_cell.angle_beta   90.00
_cell.angle_gamma   90.00
#
_symmetry.space_group_name_H-M   'P 1'
#
loop_
_entity.id
_entity.type
_entity.pdbx_description
1 polymer ?
#
loop_
_entity_poly.entity_id
_entity_poly.type
_entity_poly.pdbx_seq_one_letter_code
_entity_poly.pdbx_strand_id
1 'polypeptide(L)'
;MSATSPSLLQYNPIHNQVPVLVHGGKPICESTVILQYIDEIWPQNPLLPADPYDRAVALFWIKFADDKGLLMSKLYRGNGEEQQAAVKEWLEMLEVMEEHALIGVKKFFGGDEINMVDIAFSFVAHWLGILEDVLGLEIFKPHKFPRVSSWIQNFKSSPIIKDNLPDADKMSTFLKRGREMMLTSKSN
;
A
#
# COMPACT_ATOMS: atom_id res chain seq x y z
N MET A 1 -17.98 -12.72 -10.13
CA MET A 1 -16.75 -12.11 -10.66
C MET A 1 -17.14 -10.79 -11.30
N SER A 2 -16.60 -9.66 -10.87
CA SER A 2 -16.83 -8.38 -11.53
C SER A 2 -16.18 -8.45 -12.91
N ALA A 3 -16.95 -8.30 -13.99
CA ALA A 3 -16.40 -8.23 -15.33
C ALA A 3 -15.48 -7.00 -15.43
N THR A 4 -14.25 -7.21 -15.88
CA THR A 4 -13.30 -6.13 -16.17
C THR A 4 -13.89 -5.22 -17.24
N SER A 5 -13.83 -3.90 -17.06
CA SER A 5 -14.40 -2.98 -18.06
C SER A 5 -13.63 -3.10 -19.39
N PRO A 6 -14.31 -2.95 -20.55
CA PRO A 6 -13.64 -2.96 -21.85
C PRO A 6 -12.52 -1.93 -21.97
N SER A 7 -12.69 -0.77 -21.32
CA SER A 7 -11.67 0.29 -21.29
C SER A 7 -10.40 -0.14 -20.56
N LEU A 8 -10.50 -0.92 -19.47
CA LEU A 8 -9.30 -1.40 -18.77
C LEU A 8 -8.51 -2.36 -19.64
N LEU A 9 -9.19 -3.28 -20.33
CA LEU A 9 -8.54 -4.23 -21.25
C LEU A 9 -7.90 -3.49 -22.43
N GLN A 10 -8.50 -2.39 -22.88
CA GLN A 10 -7.91 -1.55 -23.93
C GLN A 10 -6.65 -0.82 -23.44
N TYR A 11 -6.68 -0.25 -22.23
CA TYR A 11 -5.59 0.60 -21.75
C TYR A 11 -4.44 -0.17 -21.09
N ASN A 12 -4.72 -1.31 -20.46
CA ASN A 12 -3.73 -2.21 -19.86
C ASN A 12 -3.96 -3.67 -20.32
N PRO A 13 -3.75 -3.98 -21.61
CA PRO A 13 -3.98 -5.32 -22.14
C PRO A 13 -3.02 -6.37 -21.59
N ILE A 14 -1.89 -5.97 -21.01
CA ILE A 14 -0.84 -6.86 -20.52
C ILE A 14 -1.21 -7.42 -19.15
N HIS A 15 -1.51 -6.54 -18.18
CA HIS A 15 -1.76 -6.94 -16.80
C HIS A 15 -3.24 -6.97 -16.45
N ASN A 16 -4.10 -6.28 -17.21
CA ASN A 16 -5.53 -6.15 -16.95
C ASN A 16 -5.84 -5.64 -15.52
N GLN A 17 -4.98 -4.76 -15.01
CA GLN A 17 -4.99 -4.28 -13.64
C GLN A 17 -5.08 -2.76 -13.56
N VAL A 18 -5.76 -2.30 -12.51
CA VAL A 18 -5.73 -0.91 -12.05
C VAL A 18 -4.58 -0.69 -11.06
N PRO A 19 -4.06 0.54 -10.91
CA PRO A 19 -4.47 1.77 -11.59
C PRO A 19 -3.94 1.91 -13.02
N VAL A 20 -4.64 2.71 -13.83
CA VAL A 20 -4.18 3.19 -15.14
C VAL A 20 -4.44 4.70 -15.21
N LEU A 21 -3.40 5.49 -15.44
CA LEU A 21 -3.52 6.92 -15.72
C LEU A 21 -3.61 7.14 -17.23
N VAL A 22 -4.62 7.89 -17.69
CA VAL A 22 -4.74 8.28 -19.10
C VAL A 22 -4.51 9.77 -19.24
N HIS A 23 -3.34 10.17 -19.72
CA HIS A 23 -2.97 11.58 -19.92
C HIS A 23 -2.84 11.89 -21.42
N GLY A 24 -3.67 12.80 -21.93
CA GLY A 24 -3.69 13.13 -23.36
C GLY A 24 -4.04 11.94 -24.26
N GLY A 25 -4.91 11.03 -23.78
CA GLY A 25 -5.29 9.82 -24.50
C GLY A 25 -4.24 8.69 -24.47
N LYS A 26 -3.12 8.87 -23.76
CA LYS A 26 -2.04 7.89 -23.64
C LYS A 26 -2.10 7.21 -22.27
N PRO A 27 -2.27 5.87 -22.21
CA PRO A 27 -2.32 5.14 -20.95
C PRO A 27 -0.92 4.93 -20.36
N ILE A 28 -0.83 4.99 -19.03
CA ILE A 28 0.34 4.69 -18.21
C ILE A 28 -0.14 3.73 -17.12
N CYS A 29 0.50 2.56 -17.05
CA CYS A 29 0.15 1.49 -16.11
C CYS A 29 1.17 1.43 -14.97
N GLU A 30 0.87 0.65 -13.93
CA GLU A 30 1.67 0.48 -12.70
C GLU A 30 1.70 1.74 -11.83
N SER A 31 1.26 1.62 -10.57
CA SER A 31 1.18 2.76 -9.64
C SER A 31 2.50 3.51 -9.49
N THR A 32 3.60 2.79 -9.35
CA THR A 32 4.93 3.39 -9.16
C THR A 32 5.42 4.12 -10.41
N VAL A 33 5.14 3.57 -11.60
CA VAL A 33 5.48 4.22 -12.88
C VAL A 33 4.61 5.47 -13.08
N ILE A 34 3.33 5.40 -12.74
CA ILE A 34 2.42 6.56 -12.75
C ILE A 34 2.93 7.66 -11.82
N LEU A 35 3.37 7.32 -10.60
CA LEU A 35 3.91 8.29 -9.65
C LEU A 35 5.18 8.97 -10.17
N GLN A 36 6.11 8.23 -10.77
CA GLN A 36 7.30 8.81 -11.41
C GLN A 36 6.93 9.75 -12.56
N TYR A 37 5.98 9.35 -13.41
CA TYR A 37 5.49 10.21 -14.49
C TYR A 37 4.88 11.52 -13.96
N ILE A 38 4.09 11.46 -12.89
CA ILE A 38 3.50 12.66 -12.26
C ILE A 38 4.61 13.57 -11.74
N ASP A 39 5.63 13.00 -11.09
CA ASP A 39 6.77 13.73 -10.53
C ASP A 39 7.59 14.48 -11.61
N GLU A 40 7.77 13.86 -12.79
CA GLU A 40 8.48 14.46 -13.91
C GLU A 40 7.67 15.56 -14.63
N ILE A 41 6.34 15.42 -14.71
CA ILE A 41 5.48 16.36 -15.45
C ILE A 41 5.09 17.57 -14.60
N TRP A 42 4.92 17.40 -13.29
CA TRP A 42 4.52 18.46 -12.36
C TRP A 42 5.56 18.62 -11.22
N PRO A 43 6.71 19.26 -11.49
CA PRO A 43 7.85 19.31 -10.57
C PRO A 43 7.67 20.25 -9.37
N GLN A 44 6.48 20.84 -9.18
CA GLN A 44 6.25 21.85 -8.13
C GLN A 44 6.29 21.27 -6.71
N ASN A 45 5.96 19.99 -6.57
CA ASN A 45 5.99 19.26 -5.30
C ASN A 45 6.69 17.92 -5.53
N PRO A 46 8.04 17.89 -5.55
CA PRO A 46 8.78 16.70 -5.92
C PRO A 46 8.56 15.55 -4.93
N LEU A 47 8.17 14.39 -5.43
CA LEU A 47 7.95 13.15 -4.69
C LEU A 47 9.24 12.31 -4.55
N LEU A 48 10.25 12.57 -5.38
CA LEU A 48 11.57 11.95 -5.26
C LEU A 48 12.65 12.99 -4.92
N PRO A 49 13.68 12.59 -4.15
CA PRO A 49 14.84 13.44 -3.91
C PRO A 49 15.52 13.89 -5.20
N ALA A 50 16.10 15.10 -5.17
CA ALA A 50 16.89 15.62 -6.28
C ALA A 50 18.30 14.98 -6.34
N ASP A 51 18.89 14.70 -5.18
CA ASP A 51 20.19 14.05 -5.09
C ASP A 51 20.12 12.60 -5.65
N PRO A 52 21.06 12.20 -6.53
CA PRO A 52 21.02 10.87 -7.14
C PRO A 52 21.12 9.71 -6.15
N TYR A 53 21.90 9.84 -5.07
CA TYR A 53 22.05 8.80 -4.08
C TYR A 53 20.77 8.65 -3.26
N ASP A 54 20.25 9.75 -2.73
CA ASP A 54 19.01 9.74 -1.95
C ASP A 54 17.82 9.24 -2.79
N ARG A 55 17.79 9.60 -4.08
CA ARG A 55 16.80 9.07 -5.03
C ARG A 55 16.94 7.56 -5.20
N ALA A 56 18.16 7.04 -5.34
CA ALA A 56 18.38 5.59 -5.47
C ALA A 56 17.92 4.84 -4.21
N VAL A 57 18.16 5.40 -3.02
CA VAL A 57 17.68 4.84 -1.75
C VAL A 57 16.14 4.86 -1.69
N ALA A 58 15.50 5.95 -2.11
CA ALA A 58 14.04 6.03 -2.18
C ALA A 58 13.46 4.96 -3.14
N LEU A 59 14.04 4.82 -4.34
CA LEU A 59 13.63 3.82 -5.32
C LEU A 59 13.80 2.39 -4.82
N PHE A 60 14.83 2.11 -4.03
CA PHE A 60 15.00 0.81 -3.37
C PHE A 60 13.83 0.49 -2.44
N TRP A 61 13.45 1.44 -1.56
CA TRP A 61 12.35 1.24 -0.62
C TRP A 61 10.98 1.14 -1.30
N ILE A 62 10.77 1.90 -2.37
CA ILE A 62 9.56 1.79 -3.21
C ILE A 62 9.49 0.39 -3.82
N LYS A 63 10.59 -0.10 -4.40
CA LYS A 63 10.64 -1.46 -4.94
C LYS A 63 10.38 -2.52 -3.87
N PHE A 64 10.96 -2.35 -2.68
CA PHE A 64 10.71 -3.25 -1.56
C PHE A 64 9.22 -3.28 -1.18
N ALA A 65 8.56 -2.13 -1.14
CA ALA A 65 7.13 -2.04 -0.88
C ALA A 65 6.30 -2.73 -1.99
N ASP A 66 6.64 -2.51 -3.26
CA ASP A 66 5.97 -3.14 -4.41
C ASP A 66 6.07 -4.68 -4.36
N ASP A 67 7.26 -5.21 -4.06
CA ASP A 67 7.49 -6.65 -3.91
C ASP A 67 6.63 -7.26 -2.77
N LYS A 68 6.22 -6.43 -1.81
CA LYS A 68 5.38 -6.82 -0.66
C LYS A 68 3.89 -6.50 -0.85
N GLY A 69 3.50 -5.81 -1.92
CA GLY A 69 2.11 -5.40 -2.17
C GLY A 69 1.11 -6.55 -2.22
N LEU A 70 1.54 -7.75 -2.64
CA LEU A 70 0.68 -8.94 -2.71
C LEU A 70 0.32 -9.53 -1.33
N LEU A 71 1.00 -9.14 -0.25
CA LEU A 71 0.73 -9.67 1.09
C LEU A 71 -0.69 -9.38 1.56
N MET A 72 -1.21 -8.21 1.21
CA MET A 72 -2.60 -7.81 1.44
C MET A 72 -3.59 -8.86 0.91
N SER A 73 -3.40 -9.27 -0.36
CA SER A 73 -4.26 -10.25 -1.01
C SER A 73 -4.10 -11.64 -0.39
N LYS A 74 -2.86 -12.05 -0.06
CA LYS A 74 -2.58 -13.33 0.60
C LYS A 74 -3.27 -13.41 1.97
N LEU A 75 -3.14 -12.39 2.81
CA LEU A 75 -3.80 -12.31 4.13
C LEU A 75 -5.33 -12.40 3.99
N TYR A 76 -5.89 -11.63 3.05
CA TYR A 76 -7.33 -11.53 2.85
C TYR A 76 -7.96 -12.76 2.19
N ARG A 77 -7.22 -13.56 1.41
CA ARG A 77 -7.74 -14.75 0.71
C ARG A 77 -7.35 -16.07 1.35
N GLY A 78 -6.25 -16.07 2.10
CA GLY A 78 -5.71 -17.25 2.77
C GLY A 78 -6.54 -17.68 3.98
N ASN A 79 -6.35 -18.94 4.37
CA ASN A 79 -6.86 -19.55 5.59
C ASN A 79 -5.80 -20.49 6.20
N GLY A 80 -5.94 -20.88 7.46
CA GLY A 80 -5.03 -21.82 8.12
C GLY A 80 -3.55 -21.45 7.97
N GLU A 81 -2.76 -22.39 7.45
CA GLU A 81 -1.31 -22.24 7.26
C GLU A 81 -0.94 -21.12 6.27
N GLU A 82 -1.69 -20.95 5.18
CA GLU A 82 -1.42 -19.88 4.19
C GLU A 82 -1.56 -18.49 4.82
N GLN A 83 -2.58 -18.32 5.65
CA GLN A 83 -2.79 -17.06 6.37
C GLN A 83 -1.69 -16.84 7.41
N GLN A 84 -1.31 -17.87 8.16
CA GLN A 84 -0.22 -17.77 9.14
C GLN A 84 1.11 -17.41 8.49
N ALA A 85 1.43 -18.00 7.33
CA ALA A 85 2.62 -17.65 6.56
C ALA A 85 2.60 -16.19 6.09
N ALA A 86 1.44 -15.70 5.63
CA ALA A 86 1.28 -14.30 5.23
C ALA A 86 1.38 -13.33 6.42
N VAL A 87 0.89 -13.70 7.61
CA VAL A 87 1.07 -12.93 8.85
C VAL A 87 2.55 -12.84 9.22
N LYS A 88 3.29 -13.96 9.12
CA LYS A 88 4.73 -13.98 9.38
C LYS A 88 5.48 -13.06 8.42
N GLU A 89 5.22 -13.18 7.12
CA GLU A 89 5.88 -12.34 6.11
C GLU A 89 5.52 -10.85 6.27
N TRP A 90 4.31 -10.54 6.75
CA TRP A 90 3.93 -9.17 7.11
C TRP A 90 4.72 -8.64 8.32
N LEU A 91 4.85 -9.44 9.39
CA LEU A 91 5.64 -9.06 10.56
C LEU A 91 7.11 -8.83 10.20
N GLU A 92 7.70 -9.69 9.37
CA GLU A 92 9.07 -9.52 8.87
C GLU A 92 9.22 -8.20 8.07
N MET A 93 8.22 -7.84 7.27
CA MET A 93 8.22 -6.54 6.58
C MET A 93 8.17 -5.36 7.57
N LEU A 94 7.35 -5.46 8.62
CA LEU A 94 7.27 -4.43 9.66
C LEU A 94 8.58 -4.31 10.46
N GLU A 95 9.24 -5.43 10.74
CA GLU A 95 10.58 -5.46 11.36
C GLU A 95 11.60 -4.74 10.48
N VAL A 96 11.63 -5.02 9.17
CA VAL A 96 12.51 -4.32 8.22
C VAL A 96 12.20 -2.81 8.17
N MET A 97 10.94 -2.41 8.20
CA MET A 97 10.58 -0.99 8.25
C MET A 97 11.07 -0.33 9.54
N GLU A 98 10.86 -0.98 10.68
CA GLU A 98 11.23 -0.47 12.01
C GLU A 98 12.74 -0.37 12.20
N GLU A 99 13.49 -1.37 11.74
CA GLU A 99 14.93 -1.51 11.98
C GLU A 99 15.81 -0.90 10.89
N HIS A 100 15.26 -0.63 9.70
CA HIS A 100 16.06 -0.15 8.58
C HIS A 100 15.45 1.05 7.87
N ALA A 101 14.19 0.96 7.44
CA ALA A 101 13.60 1.98 6.58
C ALA A 101 13.32 3.29 7.32
N LEU A 102 12.88 3.22 8.58
CA LEU A 102 12.45 4.37 9.38
C LEU A 102 13.55 4.89 10.33
N ILE A 103 14.78 4.41 10.25
CA ILE A 103 15.88 4.98 11.05
C ILE A 103 16.09 6.44 10.66
N GLY A 104 16.03 7.34 11.65
CA GLY A 104 16.21 8.78 11.44
C GLY A 104 14.99 9.49 10.82
N VAL A 105 13.97 8.75 10.40
CA VAL A 105 12.70 9.31 9.93
C VAL A 105 11.92 9.89 11.12
N LYS A 106 11.61 11.18 11.04
CA LYS A 106 10.85 11.88 12.09
C LYS A 106 9.35 11.81 11.85
N LYS A 107 8.91 12.28 10.68
CA LYS A 107 7.49 12.41 10.34
C LYS A 107 7.13 11.55 9.14
N PHE A 108 7.83 11.74 8.03
CA PHE A 108 7.66 11.02 6.77
C PHE A 108 9.02 10.57 6.22
N PHE A 109 9.03 9.60 5.30
CA PHE A 109 10.25 9.25 4.57
C PHE A 109 10.82 10.45 3.81
N GLY A 110 9.97 11.39 3.38
CA GLY A 110 10.36 12.69 2.80
C GLY A 110 10.82 13.76 3.79
N GLY A 111 10.97 13.43 5.08
CA GLY A 111 11.26 14.40 6.14
C GLY A 111 9.97 15.03 6.66
N ASP A 112 9.74 16.31 6.36
CA ASP A 112 8.58 17.09 6.84
C ASP A 112 7.36 16.98 5.91
N GLU A 113 7.58 16.56 4.66
CA GLU A 113 6.59 16.38 3.60
C GLU A 113 6.50 14.92 3.15
N ILE A 114 5.34 14.54 2.61
CA ILE A 114 5.10 13.19 2.08
C ILE A 114 5.86 13.02 0.77
N ASN A 115 6.58 11.92 0.61
CA ASN A 115 7.24 11.57 -0.64
C ASN A 115 6.70 10.27 -1.25
N MET A 116 7.31 9.81 -2.34
CA MET A 116 6.88 8.60 -3.05
C MET A 116 7.03 7.32 -2.20
N VAL A 117 8.00 7.26 -1.28
CA VAL A 117 8.20 6.11 -0.38
C VAL A 117 7.05 6.02 0.62
N ASP A 118 6.61 7.15 1.18
CA ASP A 118 5.41 7.20 2.05
C ASP A 118 4.17 6.70 1.32
N ILE A 119 3.99 7.11 0.04
CA ILE A 119 2.86 6.68 -0.80
C ILE A 119 2.96 5.17 -1.09
N ALA A 120 4.15 4.65 -1.41
CA ALA A 120 4.36 3.23 -1.69
C ALA A 120 4.03 2.35 -0.48
N PHE A 121 4.39 2.77 0.74
CA PHE A 121 4.04 2.06 1.97
C PHE A 121 2.62 2.36 2.50
N SER A 122 1.85 3.25 1.85
CA SER A 122 0.53 3.69 2.34
C SER A 122 -0.43 2.54 2.65
N PHE A 123 -0.27 1.39 1.99
CA PHE A 123 -1.07 0.20 2.27
C PHE A 123 -0.88 -0.32 3.70
N VAL A 124 0.31 -0.19 4.28
CA VAL A 124 0.59 -0.53 5.68
C VAL A 124 -0.19 0.39 6.62
N ALA A 125 -0.18 1.69 6.35
CA ALA A 125 -0.86 2.67 7.20
C ALA A 125 -2.38 2.57 7.15
N HIS A 126 -2.95 2.34 5.97
CA HIS A 126 -4.39 2.32 5.81
C HIS A 126 -5.01 0.94 6.07
N TRP A 127 -4.47 -0.12 5.47
CA TRP A 127 -5.16 -1.40 5.39
C TRP A 127 -4.86 -2.36 6.54
N LEU A 128 -3.76 -2.19 7.28
CA LEU A 128 -3.37 -3.11 8.36
C LEU A 128 -4.50 -3.30 9.38
N GLY A 129 -5.01 -2.20 9.96
CA GLY A 129 -6.10 -2.27 10.94
C GLY A 129 -7.43 -2.76 10.35
N ILE A 130 -7.70 -2.45 9.07
CA ILE A 130 -8.89 -2.95 8.36
C ILE A 130 -8.80 -4.47 8.22
N LEU A 131 -7.64 -5.01 7.86
CA LEU A 131 -7.45 -6.46 7.76
C LEU A 131 -7.51 -7.14 9.12
N GLU A 132 -6.95 -6.56 10.18
CA GLU A 132 -7.08 -7.10 11.54
C GLU A 132 -8.55 -7.26 11.93
N ASP A 133 -9.37 -6.24 11.70
CA ASP A 133 -10.81 -6.27 11.98
C ASP A 133 -11.56 -7.29 11.09
N VAL A 134 -11.25 -7.33 9.78
CA VAL A 134 -11.87 -8.27 8.84
C VAL A 134 -11.53 -9.73 9.17
N LEU A 135 -10.31 -9.98 9.63
CA LEU A 135 -9.78 -11.32 9.88
C LEU A 135 -9.94 -11.78 11.33
N GLY A 136 -10.27 -10.87 12.25
CA GLY A 136 -10.30 -11.15 13.69
C GLY A 136 -8.90 -11.49 14.23
N LEU A 137 -7.86 -10.87 13.67
CA LEU A 137 -6.46 -11.11 14.03
C LEU A 137 -5.87 -9.90 14.74
N GLU A 138 -4.92 -10.15 15.64
CA GLU A 138 -4.07 -9.13 16.24
C GLU A 138 -2.64 -9.32 15.71
N ILE A 139 -2.28 -8.53 14.69
CA ILE A 139 -1.00 -8.58 13.98
C ILE A 139 -0.07 -7.46 14.50
N PHE A 140 -0.55 -6.22 14.46
CA PHE A 140 0.24 -5.04 14.75
C PHE A 140 0.27 -4.72 16.23
N LYS A 141 1.48 -4.70 16.80
CA LYS A 141 1.71 -4.34 18.21
C LYS A 141 2.51 -3.05 18.28
N PRO A 142 1.88 -1.88 18.53
CA PRO A 142 2.55 -0.58 18.47
C PRO A 142 3.83 -0.47 19.31
N HIS A 143 3.87 -1.12 20.47
CA HIS A 143 5.05 -1.12 21.35
C HIS A 143 6.25 -1.89 20.78
N LYS A 144 6.03 -2.82 19.84
CA LYS A 144 7.10 -3.53 19.13
C LYS A 144 7.62 -2.73 17.92
N PHE A 145 6.76 -1.91 17.33
CA PHE A 145 7.06 -1.13 16.14
C PHE A 145 6.80 0.37 16.36
N PRO A 146 7.52 1.02 17.30
CA PRO A 146 7.24 2.40 17.67
C PRO A 146 7.47 3.39 16.52
N ARG A 147 8.45 3.19 15.64
CA ARG A 147 8.67 4.07 14.48
C ARG A 147 7.59 3.88 13.43
N VAL A 148 7.22 2.63 13.13
CA VAL A 148 6.10 2.35 12.23
C VAL A 148 4.82 2.95 12.78
N SER A 149 4.55 2.78 14.07
CA SER A 149 3.36 3.35 14.73
C SER A 149 3.33 4.87 14.60
N SER A 150 4.45 5.54 14.89
CA SER A 150 4.57 7.00 14.75
C SER A 150 4.34 7.44 13.30
N TRP A 151 4.97 6.77 12.34
CA TRP A 151 4.83 7.06 10.91
C TRP A 151 3.38 6.89 10.44
N ILE A 152 2.69 5.79 10.80
CA ILE A 152 1.27 5.57 10.47
C ILE A 152 0.39 6.71 11.00
N GLN A 153 0.61 7.13 12.25
CA GLN A 153 -0.14 8.23 12.86
C GLN A 153 0.09 9.54 12.12
N ASN A 154 1.35 9.87 11.81
CA ASN A 154 1.69 11.07 11.05
C ASN A 154 1.09 11.04 9.64
N PHE A 155 1.22 9.91 8.93
CA PHE A 155 0.71 9.73 7.57
C PHE A 155 -0.80 9.94 7.51
N LYS A 156 -1.56 9.27 8.39
CA LYS A 156 -3.03 9.40 8.45
C LYS A 156 -3.50 10.77 8.95
N SER A 157 -2.65 11.52 9.65
CA SER A 157 -2.96 12.86 10.15
C SER A 157 -2.66 13.98 9.15
N SER A 158 -1.93 13.68 8.06
CA SER A 158 -1.75 14.62 6.96
C SER A 158 -3.11 14.99 6.36
N PRO A 159 -3.46 16.29 6.23
CA PRO A 159 -4.76 16.71 5.69
C PRO A 159 -5.08 16.09 4.33
N ILE A 160 -4.10 16.10 3.41
CA ILE A 160 -4.27 15.56 2.05
C ILE A 160 -4.55 14.05 2.09
N ILE A 161 -3.88 13.31 2.97
CA ILE A 161 -4.11 11.87 3.10
C ILE A 161 -5.45 11.61 3.77
N LYS A 162 -5.71 12.25 4.91
CA LYS A 162 -6.92 12.08 5.69
C LYS A 162 -8.19 12.26 4.86
N ASP A 163 -8.20 13.29 4.00
CA ASP A 163 -9.37 13.63 3.19
C ASP A 163 -9.56 12.72 1.96
N ASN A 164 -8.56 11.89 1.62
CA ASN A 164 -8.57 11.00 0.45
C ASN A 164 -8.50 9.50 0.79
N LEU A 165 -8.36 9.13 2.06
CA LEU A 165 -8.40 7.72 2.46
C LEU A 165 -9.84 7.18 2.38
N PRO A 166 -10.02 5.92 1.92
CA PRO A 166 -11.30 5.24 2.04
C PRO A 166 -11.80 5.21 3.48
N ASP A 167 -13.11 5.22 3.65
CA ASP A 167 -13.75 5.05 4.96
C ASP A 167 -13.50 3.63 5.49
N ALA A 168 -12.80 3.53 6.63
CA ALA A 168 -12.35 2.26 7.18
C ALA A 168 -13.52 1.32 7.52
N ASP A 169 -14.62 1.85 8.08
CA ASP A 169 -15.78 1.05 8.50
C ASP A 169 -16.53 0.48 7.30
N LYS A 170 -16.72 1.29 6.26
CA LYS A 170 -17.30 0.85 4.98
C LYS A 170 -16.43 -0.21 4.32
N MET A 171 -15.10 -0.02 4.33
CA MET A 171 -14.17 -1.00 3.78
C MET A 171 -14.19 -2.31 4.55
N SER A 172 -14.13 -2.28 5.88
CA SER A 172 -14.25 -3.45 6.74
C SER A 172 -15.55 -4.22 6.48
N THR A 173 -16.68 -3.51 6.43
CA THR A 173 -18.00 -4.12 6.17
C THR A 173 -18.03 -4.79 4.79
N PHE A 174 -17.54 -4.11 3.75
CA PHE A 174 -17.48 -4.64 2.39
C PHE A 174 -16.59 -5.89 2.31
N LEU A 175 -15.40 -5.85 2.92
CA LEU A 175 -14.43 -6.94 2.89
C LEU A 175 -14.88 -8.14 3.72
N LYS A 176 -15.50 -7.94 4.90
CA LYS A 176 -16.10 -9.04 5.69
C LYS A 176 -17.11 -9.83 4.87
N ARG A 177 -18.07 -9.13 4.26
CA ARG A 177 -19.08 -9.74 3.38
C ARG A 177 -18.42 -10.46 2.20
N GLY A 178 -17.41 -9.84 1.58
CA GLY A 178 -16.66 -10.44 0.48
C GLY A 178 -15.96 -11.74 0.86
N ARG A 179 -15.35 -11.79 2.04
CA ARG A 179 -14.63 -12.96 2.55
C ARG A 179 -15.57 -14.10 2.91
N GLU A 180 -16.71 -13.82 3.53
CA GLU A 180 -17.75 -14.82 3.83
C GLU A 180 -18.26 -15.51 2.55
N MET A 181 -18.57 -14.72 1.50
CA MET A 181 -18.98 -15.28 0.20
C MET A 181 -17.88 -16.12 -0.45
N MET A 182 -16.61 -15.73 -0.31
CA MET A 182 -15.48 -16.49 -0.84
C MET A 182 -15.30 -17.82 -0.13
N LEU A 183 -15.37 -17.84 1.20
CA LEU A 183 -15.16 -19.05 1.99
C LEU A 183 -16.30 -20.06 1.80
N THR A 184 -17.55 -19.59 1.79
CA THR A 184 -18.72 -20.46 1.51
C THR A 184 -18.65 -21.11 0.12
N SER A 185 -18.17 -20.38 -0.90
CA SER A 185 -17.98 -20.92 -2.25
C SER A 185 -16.87 -21.97 -2.38
N LYS A 186 -15.90 -22.00 -1.45
CA LYS A 186 -14.83 -23.02 -1.42
C LYS A 186 -15.27 -24.30 -0.71
N SER A 187 -16.36 -24.25 0.07
CA SER A 187 -16.88 -25.38 0.85
C SER A 187 -17.98 -26.17 0.12
N ASN A 188 -18.41 -25.70 -1.05
CA ASN A 188 -19.35 -26.37 -1.96
C ASN A 188 -18.62 -26.88 -3.20
#